data_AF-A0A444XMD5-F1
#
_entry.id   AF-A0A444XMD5-F1
#
_cell.length_a   1.000
_cell.length_b   1.000
_cell.length_c   1.000
_cell.angle_alpha   90.00
_cell.angle_beta   90.00
_cell.angle_gamma   90.00
#
_symmetry.space_group_name_H-M   'P 1'
#
loop_
_entity.id
_entity.type
_entity.pdbx_description
1 polymer ?
#
loop_
_entity_poly.entity_id
_entity_poly.type
_entity_poly.pdbx_seq_one_letter_code
_entity_poly.pdbx_strand_id
1 'polypeptide(L)'
;MECAQGMFLLSHYYPACPEPDKTIGNKAHTDPNFLTILLQDHTGGLQVLVENRWIDVKPVEGALVINIGDLTQVSSNNHFPI
;
A
#
# COMPACT_ATOMS: atom_id res chain seq x y z
N MET A 1 -24.25 -9.67 1.55
CA MET A 1 -23.00 -8.89 1.40
C MET A 1 -21.97 -9.45 2.39
N GLU A 2 -21.42 -10.64 2.12
CA GLU A 2 -20.43 -11.29 3.00
C GLU A 2 -19.08 -11.51 2.28
N CYS A 3 -18.95 -11.05 1.03
CA CYS A 3 -17.80 -11.33 0.16
C CYS A 3 -16.48 -10.67 0.61
N ALA A 4 -16.52 -9.74 1.56
CA ALA A 4 -15.36 -8.97 2.03
C ALA A 4 -15.10 -9.11 3.54
N GLN A 5 -15.73 -10.10 4.20
CA GLN A 5 -15.59 -10.28 5.63
C GLN A 5 -14.30 -11.06 5.95
N GLY A 6 -13.21 -10.34 6.18
CA GLY A 6 -11.94 -10.92 6.59
C GLY A 6 -10.91 -9.84 6.93
N MET A 7 -10.21 -10.01 8.05
CA MET A 7 -9.03 -9.22 8.37
C MET A 7 -7.80 -10.06 8.05
N PHE A 8 -6.98 -9.58 7.12
CA PHE A 8 -5.75 -10.25 6.72
C PHE A 8 -4.56 -9.50 7.32
N LEU A 9 -3.58 -10.25 7.82
CA LEU A 9 -2.30 -9.72 8.23
C LEU A 9 -1.23 -10.24 7.27
N LEU A 10 -0.57 -9.34 6.56
CA LEU A 10 0.56 -9.65 5.70
C LEU A 10 1.83 -9.11 6.35
N SER A 11 2.82 -9.97 6.54
CA SER A 11 4.13 -9.57 7.07
C SER A 11 5.17 -9.71 5.96
N HIS A 12 5.59 -8.58 5.40
CA HIS A 12 6.58 -8.57 4.33
C HIS A 12 8.00 -8.48 4.88
N TYR A 13 8.93 -9.18 4.23
CA TYR A 13 10.37 -9.10 4.50
C TYR A 13 11.10 -8.84 3.20
N TYR A 14 11.76 -7.68 3.10
CA TYR A 14 12.50 -7.25 1.92
C TYR A 14 14.00 -7.26 2.24
N PRO A 15 14.74 -8.33 1.88
CA PRO A 15 16.18 -8.37 2.12
C PRO A 15 16.93 -7.38 1.22
N ALA A 16 18.17 -7.04 1.60
CA ALA A 16 19.06 -6.26 0.75
C ALA A 16 19.25 -6.94 -0.62
N CYS A 17 19.05 -6.18 -1.70
CA CYS A 17 19.17 -6.65 -3.07
C CYS A 17 20.51 -6.17 -3.68
N PRO A 18 21.33 -7.05 -4.30
CA PRO A 18 22.56 -6.64 -4.97
C PRO A 18 22.33 -5.75 -6.20
N GLU A 19 21.19 -5.89 -6.87
CA GLU A 19 20.84 -5.17 -8.09
C GLU A 19 19.44 -4.55 -7.98
N PRO A 20 19.25 -3.57 -7.07
CA PRO A 20 17.92 -3.03 -6.74
C PRO A 20 17.22 -2.38 -7.93
N ASP A 21 17.96 -1.82 -8.89
CA ASP A 21 17.41 -1.18 -10.09
C ASP A 21 16.84 -2.18 -11.12
N LYS A 22 17.07 -3.48 -10.93
CA LYS A 22 16.60 -4.55 -11.84
C LYS A 22 15.41 -5.33 -11.30
N THR A 23 14.92 -5.01 -10.11
CA THR A 23 13.82 -5.72 -9.46
C THR A 23 12.98 -4.76 -8.61
N ILE A 24 11.95 -5.30 -7.98
CA ILE A 24 11.01 -4.56 -7.15
C ILE A 24 10.60 -5.43 -5.95
N GLY A 25 10.41 -4.81 -4.79
CA GLY A 25 9.96 -5.50 -3.58
C GLY A 25 8.51 -6.00 -3.71
N ASN A 26 7.63 -5.16 -4.23
CA ASN A 26 6.26 -5.52 -4.59
C ASN A 26 5.89 -4.85 -5.93
N LYS A 27 4.99 -5.47 -6.69
CA LYS A 27 4.52 -4.93 -7.97
C LYS A 27 3.62 -3.73 -7.73
N ALA A 28 3.57 -2.81 -8.70
CA ALA A 28 2.56 -1.76 -8.71
C ALA A 28 1.16 -2.39 -8.73
N HIS A 29 0.30 -1.99 -7.79
CA HIS A 29 -1.07 -2.49 -7.64
C HIS A 29 -1.92 -1.48 -6.87
N THR A 30 -3.23 -1.68 -6.90
CA THR A 30 -4.18 -1.14 -5.92
C THR A 30 -4.59 -2.25 -4.96
N ASP A 31 -5.06 -1.87 -3.78
CA ASP A 31 -5.53 -2.83 -2.78
C ASP A 31 -7.00 -3.20 -3.04
N PRO A 32 -7.36 -4.49 -3.21
CA PRO A 32 -8.73 -4.90 -3.49
C PRO A 32 -9.64 -4.91 -2.25
N ASN A 33 -9.23 -4.25 -1.16
CA ASN A 33 -9.93 -4.24 0.12
C ASN A 33 -10.63 -2.88 0.36
N PHE A 34 -11.16 -2.67 1.57
CA PHE A 34 -11.70 -1.36 1.96
C PHE A 34 -10.60 -0.41 2.44
N LEU A 35 -9.75 -0.91 3.34
CA LEU A 35 -8.74 -0.13 4.03
C LEU A 35 -7.53 -1.01 4.32
N THR A 36 -6.35 -0.49 4.06
CA THR A 36 -5.09 -1.06 4.52
C THR A 36 -4.49 -0.16 5.59
N ILE A 37 -3.99 -0.79 6.65
CA ILE A 37 -3.22 -0.14 7.71
C ILE A 37 -1.83 -0.75 7.67
N LEU A 38 -0.84 0.05 7.29
CA LEU A 38 0.53 -0.37 7.11
C LEU A 38 1.42 0.23 8.20
N LEU A 39 2.10 -0.67 8.93
CA LEU A 39 3.22 -0.31 9.79
C LEU A 39 4.52 -0.52 9.00
N GLN A 40 5.31 0.53 8.86
CA GLN A 40 6.62 0.48 8.18
C GLN A 40 7.76 0.34 9.20
N ASP A 41 8.87 -0.24 8.75
CA ASP A 41 10.14 -0.10 9.45
C ASP A 41 10.79 1.27 9.15
N HIS A 42 12.03 1.46 9.60
CA HIS A 42 12.78 2.70 9.36
C HIS A 42 13.48 2.73 7.99
N THR A 43 13.52 1.62 7.25
CA THR A 43 14.17 1.52 5.93
C THR A 43 13.30 2.19 4.86
N GLY A 44 11.99 2.02 4.93
CA GLY A 44 11.03 2.58 3.97
C GLY A 44 10.94 1.77 2.68
N GLY A 45 10.82 2.46 1.54
CA GLY A 45 10.67 1.83 0.21
C GLY A 45 9.23 1.75 -0.32
N LEU A 46 8.24 2.23 0.44
CA LEU A 46 6.90 2.43 -0.10
C LEU A 46 6.89 3.63 -1.06
N GLN A 47 6.34 3.42 -2.25
CA GLN A 47 6.07 4.46 -3.22
C GLN A 47 4.61 4.45 -3.60
N VAL A 48 4.03 5.64 -3.80
CA VAL A 48 2.65 5.83 -4.29
C VAL A 48 2.68 6.58 -5.62
N LEU A 49 1.77 6.24 -6.52
CA LEU A 49 1.64 6.89 -7.82
C LEU A 49 0.66 8.06 -7.70
N VAL A 50 1.11 9.28 -7.94
CA VAL A 50 0.29 10.51 -7.96
C VAL A 50 0.57 11.25 -9.26
N GLU A 51 -0.46 11.56 -10.04
CA GLU A 51 -0.31 12.28 -11.32
C GLU A 51 0.76 11.67 -12.25
N ASN A 52 0.76 10.34 -12.38
CA ASN A 52 1.75 9.56 -13.15
C ASN A 52 3.21 9.70 -12.66
N ARG A 53 3.43 10.06 -11.40
CA ARG A 53 4.74 10.14 -10.77
C ARG A 53 4.78 9.33 -9.49
N TRP A 54 5.85 8.55 -9.32
CA TRP A 54 6.09 7.84 -8.08
C TRP A 54 6.62 8.80 -7.02
N ILE A 55 6.02 8.77 -5.85
CA ILE A 55 6.38 9.57 -4.68
C ILE A 55 6.74 8.63 -3.54
N ASP A 56 7.91 8.83 -2.95
CA ASP A 56 8.35 8.09 -1.77
C ASP A 56 7.52 8.48 -0.54
N VAL A 57 6.98 7.49 0.16
CA VAL A 57 6.37 7.67 1.47
C VAL A 57 7.45 7.45 2.53
N LYS A 58 7.94 8.55 3.10
CA LYS A 58 8.95 8.51 4.15
C LYS A 58 8.37 7.89 5.42
N PRO A 59 9.00 6.85 5.99
CA PRO A 59 8.60 6.35 7.30
C PRO A 59 8.69 7.44 8.35
N VAL A 60 7.68 7.48 9.23
CA VAL A 60 7.65 8.36 10.40
C VAL A 60 7.56 7.46 11.63
N GLU A 61 8.47 7.66 12.58
CA GLU A 61 8.50 6.87 13.82
C GLU A 61 7.15 6.95 14.56
N GLY A 62 6.58 5.79 14.90
CA GLY A 62 5.30 5.68 15.58
C GLY A 62 4.07 5.96 14.71
N ALA A 63 4.24 6.25 13.42
CA ALA A 63 3.12 6.47 12.50
C ALA A 63 2.68 5.18 11.79
N LEU A 64 1.40 5.16 11.40
CA LEU A 64 0.83 4.17 10.50
C LEU A 64 0.47 4.86 9.18
N VAL A 65 0.71 4.17 8.06
CA VAL A 65 0.19 4.59 6.76
C VAL A 65 -1.18 3.96 6.58
N ILE A 66 -2.14 4.77 6.16
CA ILE A 66 -3.49 4.32 5.85
C ILE A 66 -3.74 4.61 4.37
N ASN A 67 -4.18 3.59 3.63
CA ASN A 67 -4.66 3.77 2.27
C ASN A 67 -6.03 3.12 2.09
N ILE A 68 -6.83 3.73 1.23
CA ILE A 68 -8.11 3.19 0.78
C ILE A 68 -7.86 2.15 -0.30
N GLY A 69 -8.72 1.13 -0.34
CA GLY A 69 -8.73 0.15 -1.42
C GLY A 69 -9.96 0.28 -2.33
N ASP A 70 -9.97 -0.52 -3.39
CA ASP A 70 -10.95 -0.49 -4.48
C ASP A 70 -12.39 -0.60 -3.97
N LEU A 71 -12.63 -1.38 -2.90
CA LEU A 71 -13.97 -1.54 -2.34
C LEU A 71 -14.49 -0.26 -1.69
N THR A 72 -13.62 0.59 -1.14
CA THR A 72 -14.01 1.91 -0.62
C THR A 72 -14.37 2.85 -1.76
N GLN A 73 -13.60 2.87 -2.85
CA GLN A 73 -13.93 3.66 -4.04
C GLN A 73 -15.32 3.27 -4.59
N VAL A 74 -15.57 1.98 -4.79
CA VAL A 74 -16.86 1.49 -5.32
C VAL A 74 -18.00 1.76 -4.34
N SER A 75 -17.85 1.41 -3.06
CA SER A 75 -18.93 1.52 -2.07
C SER A 75 -19.27 2.98 -1.72
N SER A 76 -18.32 3.90 -1.93
CA SER A 76 -18.54 5.32 -1.77
C SER A 76 -19.07 6.01 -3.02
N ASN A 77 -19.44 5.27 -4.09
CA ASN A 77 -19.81 5.83 -5.38
C ASN A 77 -18.76 6.81 -5.92
N ASN A 78 -17.49 6.43 -5.86
CA ASN A 78 -16.35 7.19 -6.38
C ASN A 78 -16.09 8.53 -5.68
N HIS A 79 -16.59 8.73 -4.45
CA HIS A 79 -16.23 9.89 -3.63
C HIS A 79 -14.76 9.86 -3.19
N PHE A 80 -14.15 8.68 -3.16
CA PHE A 80 -12.73 8.47 -2.90
C PHE A 80 -12.07 7.78 -4.09
N PRO A 81 -11.59 8.53 -5.10
CA PRO A 81 -10.90 7.97 -6.25
C PRO A 81 -9.48 7.53 -5.87
N ILE A 82 -9.01 6.48 -6.54
CA ILE A 82 -7.67 5.90 -6.42
C ILE A 82 -6.91 6.14 -7.72
#